data_AF-A0A4Y2A8K7-F1
#
_entry.id   AF-A0A4Y2A8K7-F1
#
_cell.length_a   1.000
_cell.length_b   1.000
_cell.length_c   1.000
_cell.angle_alpha   90.00
_cell.angle_beta   90.00
_cell.angle_gamma   90.00
#
_symmetry.space_group_name_H-M   'P 1'
#
loop_
_entity.id
_entity.type
_entity.pdbx_description
1 polymer ?
#
loop_
_entity_poly.entity_id
_entity_poly.type
_entity_poly.pdbx_seq_one_letter_code
_entity_poly.pdbx_strand_id
1 'polypeptide(L)'
;MDCKKFLMKLTMKLLEKSPLRYSIVRNLSCLDPRNMTDKKKCLNKMNHILNSMIEAKHVDENVCDEILMEFEDYLDNVALKHSDFSEFSPENSRVDEFFYETMNTNKYRNLWKVVEMLLLLSHGQATVEKGFSINKKVEVENMKELSYVSQGLICDYINSTGDSIHNIKITNIMRTYVSNARQKYMKYLEDQKLLSSQNKKRKSLTSDEIQELKNKKRCLEKDIKALIRSADELAEKAEENNDVTSICKSNSLMRSAKAKEEKLLEITNAIEDLEKKIG
;
A
#
# COMPACT_ATOMS: atom_id res chain seq x y z
N MET A 1 -16.68 7.05 -50.23
CA MET A 1 -15.72 6.02 -49.76
C MET A 1 -14.49 6.63 -49.06
N ASP A 2 -14.26 7.94 -49.15
CA ASP A 2 -13.02 8.57 -48.66
C ASP A 2 -12.97 8.86 -47.16
N CYS A 3 -14.10 9.18 -46.51
CA CYS A 3 -14.12 9.38 -45.05
C CYS A 3 -13.69 8.11 -44.28
N LYS A 4 -14.15 6.92 -44.70
CA LYS A 4 -13.76 5.66 -44.06
C LYS A 4 -12.26 5.40 -44.20
N LYS A 5 -11.69 5.63 -45.40
CA LYS A 5 -10.25 5.49 -45.65
C LYS A 5 -9.43 6.50 -44.84
N PHE A 6 -9.91 7.73 -44.73
CA PHE A 6 -9.29 8.76 -43.90
C PHE A 6 -9.30 8.38 -42.42
N LEU A 7 -10.45 8.01 -41.86
CA LEU A 7 -10.57 7.57 -40.47
C LEU A 7 -9.67 6.37 -40.17
N MET A 8 -9.64 5.36 -41.07
CA MET A 8 -8.73 4.22 -40.91
C MET A 8 -7.25 4.65 -40.90
N LYS A 9 -6.83 5.54 -41.82
CA LYS A 9 -5.45 6.05 -41.84
C LYS A 9 -5.11 6.86 -40.58
N LEU A 10 -6.02 7.71 -40.12
CA LEU A 10 -5.86 8.50 -38.91
C LEU A 10 -5.73 7.58 -37.69
N THR A 11 -6.62 6.61 -37.53
CA THR A 11 -6.58 5.64 -36.42
C THR A 11 -5.29 4.81 -36.46
N MET A 12 -4.85 4.34 -37.63
CA MET A 12 -3.55 3.65 -37.75
C MET A 12 -2.39 4.55 -37.33
N LYS A 13 -2.40 5.83 -37.72
CA LYS A 13 -1.35 6.78 -37.35
C LYS A 13 -1.35 7.10 -35.85
N LEU A 14 -2.52 7.17 -35.23
CA LEU A 14 -2.67 7.32 -33.78
C LEU A 14 -2.17 6.07 -33.04
N LEU A 15 -2.47 4.87 -33.56
CA LEU A 15 -1.99 3.61 -33.01
C LEU A 15 -0.47 3.49 -33.05
N GLU A 16 0.21 4.00 -34.08
CA GLU A 16 1.68 3.99 -34.15
C GLU A 16 2.35 4.68 -32.95
N LYS A 17 1.70 5.70 -32.39
CA LYS A 17 2.15 6.47 -31.22
C LYS A 17 1.49 6.04 -29.92
N SER A 18 0.52 5.12 -29.98
CA SER A 18 -0.21 4.64 -28.80
C SER A 18 0.52 3.46 -28.13
N PRO A 19 0.52 3.40 -26.79
CA PRO A 19 0.94 2.20 -26.06
C PRO A 19 0.18 0.94 -26.48
N LEU A 20 -1.05 1.08 -27.00
CA LEU A 20 -1.87 -0.02 -27.51
C LEU A 20 -1.25 -0.76 -28.72
N ARG A 21 -0.18 -0.22 -29.32
CA ARG A 21 0.62 -0.94 -30.32
C ARG A 21 1.25 -2.21 -29.73
N TYR A 22 1.63 -2.20 -28.46
CA TYR A 22 2.26 -3.33 -27.79
C TYR A 22 1.23 -4.38 -27.36
N SER A 23 1.54 -5.66 -27.62
CA SER A 23 0.64 -6.77 -27.29
C SER A 23 0.36 -6.85 -25.79
N ILE A 24 1.42 -6.70 -24.98
CA ILE A 24 1.32 -6.71 -23.51
C ILE A 24 0.29 -5.68 -23.00
N VAL A 25 0.32 -4.45 -23.52
CA VAL A 25 -0.59 -3.37 -23.11
C VAL A 25 -2.04 -3.67 -23.47
N ARG A 26 -2.29 -4.30 -24.62
CA ARG A 26 -3.65 -4.74 -24.98
C ARG A 26 -4.14 -5.84 -24.04
N ASN A 27 -3.26 -6.76 -23.66
CA ASN A 27 -3.58 -7.86 -22.77
C ASN A 27 -3.77 -7.42 -21.31
N LEU A 28 -3.14 -6.31 -20.87
CA LEU A 28 -3.36 -5.71 -19.53
C LEU A 28 -4.83 -5.40 -19.22
N SER A 29 -5.70 -5.35 -20.22
CA SER A 29 -7.15 -5.25 -19.99
C SER A 29 -7.76 -6.43 -19.20
N CYS A 30 -7.03 -7.53 -18.95
CA CYS A 30 -7.40 -8.54 -17.97
C CYS A 30 -7.25 -8.09 -16.52
N LEU A 31 -6.54 -6.98 -16.28
CA LEU A 31 -6.42 -6.30 -14.99
C LEU A 31 -7.42 -5.13 -14.85
N ASP A 32 -8.45 -5.06 -15.70
CA ASP A 32 -9.61 -4.21 -15.41
C ASP A 32 -10.58 -5.03 -14.55
N PRO A 33 -10.87 -4.62 -13.29
CA PRO A 33 -11.75 -5.38 -12.39
C PRO A 33 -13.09 -5.76 -13.04
N ARG A 34 -13.64 -4.90 -13.90
CA ARG A 34 -14.92 -5.14 -14.58
C ARG A 34 -14.83 -6.26 -15.62
N ASN A 35 -13.67 -6.42 -16.24
CA ASN A 35 -13.43 -7.47 -17.25
C ASN A 35 -13.09 -8.83 -16.62
N MET A 36 -12.71 -8.86 -15.34
CA MET A 36 -12.35 -10.10 -14.62
C MET A 36 -13.54 -11.07 -14.47
N THR A 37 -14.75 -10.62 -14.71
CA THR A 37 -15.96 -11.46 -14.79
C THR A 37 -15.90 -12.49 -15.93
N ASP A 38 -15.15 -12.21 -17.00
CA ASP A 38 -14.89 -13.18 -18.09
C ASP A 38 -13.57 -13.92 -17.84
N LYS A 39 -13.66 -14.97 -17.01
CA LYS A 39 -12.53 -15.80 -16.57
C LYS A 39 -11.66 -16.28 -17.74
N LYS A 40 -12.27 -16.91 -18.74
CA LYS A 40 -11.54 -17.55 -19.85
C LYS A 40 -10.75 -16.53 -20.65
N LYS A 41 -11.34 -15.37 -20.90
CA LYS A 41 -10.69 -14.28 -21.63
C LYS A 41 -9.57 -13.65 -20.82
N CYS A 42 -9.74 -13.47 -19.52
CA CYS A 42 -8.71 -12.94 -18.63
C CYS A 42 -7.51 -13.88 -18.51
N LEU A 43 -7.75 -15.19 -18.32
CA LEU A 43 -6.67 -16.19 -18.27
C LEU A 43 -5.83 -16.22 -19.54
N ASN A 44 -6.47 -16.23 -20.72
CA ASN A 44 -5.75 -16.21 -21.99
C ASN A 44 -4.87 -14.96 -22.13
N LYS A 45 -5.38 -13.80 -21.72
CA LYS A 45 -4.63 -12.53 -21.75
C LYS A 45 -3.46 -12.54 -20.77
N MET A 46 -3.66 -13.05 -19.56
CA MET A 46 -2.59 -13.18 -18.56
C MET A 46 -1.49 -14.12 -19.08
N ASN A 47 -1.85 -15.25 -19.71
CA ASN A 47 -0.88 -16.14 -20.33
C ASN A 47 -0.05 -15.42 -21.41
N HIS A 48 -0.68 -14.62 -22.28
CA HIS A 48 0.08 -13.81 -23.25
C HIS A 48 1.01 -12.77 -22.59
N ILE A 49 0.62 -12.20 -21.45
CA ILE A 49 1.47 -11.27 -20.69
C ILE A 49 2.67 -12.02 -20.11
N LEU A 50 2.46 -13.17 -19.47
CA LEU A 50 3.53 -13.99 -18.89
C LEU A 50 4.54 -14.42 -19.95
N ASN A 51 4.08 -14.89 -21.11
CA ASN A 51 4.97 -15.20 -22.24
C ASN A 51 5.83 -14.00 -22.64
N SER A 52 5.23 -12.80 -22.73
CA SER A 52 5.97 -11.57 -23.03
C SER A 52 6.99 -11.21 -21.94
N MET A 53 6.68 -11.50 -20.67
CA MET A 53 7.57 -11.25 -19.53
C MET A 53 8.71 -12.28 -19.44
N ILE A 54 8.48 -13.53 -19.86
CA ILE A 54 9.50 -14.58 -19.98
C ILE A 54 10.49 -14.20 -21.08
N GLU A 55 10.01 -13.79 -22.26
CA GLU A 55 10.87 -13.30 -23.35
C GLU A 55 11.74 -12.12 -22.91
N ALA A 56 11.20 -11.23 -22.07
CA ALA A 56 11.90 -10.09 -21.49
C ALA A 56 12.77 -10.44 -20.27
N LYS A 57 12.81 -11.71 -19.83
CA LYS A 57 13.55 -12.20 -18.65
C LYS A 57 13.14 -11.54 -17.33
N HIS A 58 11.89 -11.09 -17.22
CA HIS A 58 11.33 -10.55 -15.99
C HIS A 58 10.66 -11.62 -15.11
N VAL A 59 10.26 -12.75 -15.69
CA VAL A 59 9.64 -13.89 -15.00
C VAL A 59 10.37 -15.16 -15.43
N ASP A 60 10.62 -16.05 -14.48
CA ASP A 60 11.18 -17.38 -14.74
C ASP A 60 10.08 -18.33 -15.24
N GLU A 61 10.39 -19.11 -16.28
CA GLU A 61 9.46 -20.07 -16.88
C GLU A 61 8.91 -21.08 -15.86
N ASN A 62 9.74 -21.46 -14.87
CA ASN A 62 9.38 -22.45 -13.84
C ASN A 62 8.25 -21.97 -12.91
N VAL A 63 8.00 -20.66 -12.81
CA VAL A 63 7.00 -20.07 -11.91
C VAL A 63 5.72 -19.69 -12.67
N CYS A 64 5.71 -19.81 -14.00
CA CYS A 64 4.59 -19.39 -14.86
C CYS A 64 3.29 -20.15 -14.53
N ASP A 65 3.37 -21.47 -14.39
CA ASP A 65 2.23 -22.32 -14.07
C ASP A 65 1.67 -21.98 -12.67
N GLU A 66 2.54 -21.70 -11.71
CA GLU A 66 2.14 -21.30 -10.36
C GLU A 66 1.39 -19.96 -10.38
N ILE A 67 1.89 -18.97 -11.14
CA ILE A 67 1.22 -17.67 -11.29
C ILE A 67 -0.14 -17.82 -11.99
N LEU A 68 -0.24 -18.68 -13.01
CA LEU A 68 -1.51 -18.93 -13.70
C LEU A 68 -2.52 -19.62 -12.77
N MET A 69 -2.08 -20.58 -11.95
CA MET A 69 -2.93 -21.21 -10.94
C MET A 69 -3.40 -20.21 -9.87
N GLU A 70 -2.50 -19.35 -9.39
CA GLU A 70 -2.85 -18.27 -8.46
C GLU A 70 -3.87 -17.29 -9.07
N PHE A 71 -3.70 -16.95 -10.36
CA PHE A 71 -4.62 -16.05 -11.06
C PHE A 71 -5.98 -16.70 -11.30
N GLU A 72 -6.00 -17.99 -11.67
CA GLU A 72 -7.24 -18.74 -11.84
C GLU A 72 -8.02 -18.81 -10.52
N ASP A 73 -7.35 -19.15 -9.42
CA ASP A 73 -7.96 -19.18 -8.09
C ASP A 73 -8.46 -17.80 -7.65
N TYR A 74 -7.70 -16.73 -7.93
CA TYR A 74 -8.11 -15.35 -7.63
C TYR A 74 -9.39 -14.96 -8.38
N LEU A 75 -9.51 -15.34 -9.65
CA LEU A 75 -10.72 -15.09 -10.44
C LEU A 75 -11.93 -15.83 -9.84
N ASP A 76 -11.77 -17.10 -9.47
CA ASP A 76 -12.85 -17.93 -8.93
C ASP A 76 -13.27 -17.53 -7.51
N ASN A 77 -12.31 -17.16 -6.66
CA ASN A 77 -12.56 -16.97 -5.23
C ASN A 77 -12.68 -15.52 -4.80
N VAL A 78 -12.19 -14.57 -5.60
CA VAL A 78 -12.24 -13.14 -5.28
C VAL A 78 -13.06 -12.41 -6.33
N ALA A 79 -12.62 -12.39 -7.59
CA ALA A 79 -13.23 -11.53 -8.60
C ALA A 79 -14.70 -11.88 -8.91
N LEU A 80 -15.05 -13.17 -8.96
CA LEU A 80 -16.42 -13.61 -9.24
C LEU A 80 -17.36 -13.56 -8.03
N LYS A 81 -16.83 -13.49 -6.81
CA LYS A 81 -17.63 -13.51 -5.57
C LYS A 81 -17.93 -12.14 -5.01
N HIS A 82 -17.09 -11.15 -5.30
CA HIS A 82 -17.23 -9.79 -4.79
C HIS A 82 -17.85 -8.87 -5.84
N SER A 83 -18.98 -8.23 -5.50
CA SER A 83 -19.67 -7.24 -6.34
C SER A 83 -18.78 -6.05 -6.71
N ASP A 84 -17.79 -5.75 -5.88
CA ASP A 84 -16.86 -4.63 -6.02
C ASP A 84 -16.09 -4.66 -7.35
N PHE A 85 -15.90 -5.84 -7.97
CA PHE A 85 -15.26 -5.97 -9.28
C PHE A 85 -16.15 -5.48 -10.41
N SER A 86 -17.43 -5.87 -10.41
CA SER A 86 -18.40 -5.43 -11.42
C SER A 86 -18.79 -3.96 -11.28
N GLU A 87 -18.79 -3.45 -10.05
CA GLU A 87 -19.15 -2.07 -9.72
C GLU A 87 -17.94 -1.12 -9.69
N PHE A 88 -16.74 -1.64 -9.95
CA PHE A 88 -15.51 -0.86 -9.89
C PHE A 88 -15.58 0.40 -10.76
N SER A 89 -15.38 1.56 -10.14
CA SER A 89 -15.32 2.84 -10.82
C SER A 89 -13.96 3.50 -10.61
N PRO A 90 -13.20 3.75 -11.70
CA PRO A 90 -11.95 4.50 -11.63
C PRO A 90 -12.09 5.93 -11.09
N GLU A 91 -13.31 6.48 -11.06
CA GLU A 91 -13.59 7.82 -10.50
C GLU A 91 -13.57 7.83 -8.96
N ASN A 92 -13.93 6.70 -8.34
CA ASN A 92 -14.10 6.58 -6.89
C ASN A 92 -12.98 5.81 -6.21
N SER A 93 -12.25 4.97 -6.96
CA SER A 93 -11.24 4.08 -6.39
C SER A 93 -10.07 3.89 -7.33
N ARG A 94 -8.88 3.81 -6.74
CA ARG A 94 -7.63 3.56 -7.46
C ARG A 94 -7.44 2.07 -7.72
N VAL A 95 -7.05 1.72 -8.95
CA VAL A 95 -6.85 0.32 -9.37
C VAL A 95 -5.73 -0.36 -8.58
N ASP A 96 -4.65 0.37 -8.29
CA ASP A 96 -3.51 -0.13 -7.55
C ASP A 96 -3.85 -0.41 -6.07
N GLU A 97 -4.58 0.50 -5.41
CA GLU A 97 -5.07 0.28 -4.04
C GLU A 97 -6.03 -0.90 -3.98
N PHE A 98 -6.96 -0.99 -4.94
CA PHE A 98 -7.93 -2.09 -5.03
C PHE A 98 -7.27 -3.46 -5.18
N PHE A 99 -6.28 -3.58 -6.07
CA PHE A 99 -5.55 -4.85 -6.20
C PHE A 99 -4.63 -5.11 -5.01
N TYR A 100 -4.03 -4.09 -4.41
CA TYR A 100 -3.24 -4.28 -3.21
C TYR A 100 -4.09 -4.89 -2.07
N GLU A 101 -5.27 -4.33 -1.81
CA GLU A 101 -6.17 -4.84 -0.75
C GLU A 101 -6.66 -6.27 -1.00
N THR A 102 -6.93 -6.62 -2.27
CA THR A 102 -7.52 -7.92 -2.62
C THR A 102 -6.48 -9.01 -2.93
N MET A 103 -5.30 -8.64 -3.42
CA MET A 103 -4.30 -9.56 -3.98
C MET A 103 -3.01 -9.63 -3.15
N ASN A 104 -2.65 -8.62 -2.34
CA ASN A 104 -1.46 -8.65 -1.49
C ASN A 104 -1.65 -9.52 -0.23
N THR A 105 -1.87 -10.81 -0.46
CA THR A 105 -1.97 -11.84 0.58
C THR A 105 -0.93 -12.92 0.33
N ASN A 106 -0.60 -13.71 1.35
CA ASN A 106 0.35 -14.82 1.19
C ASN A 106 -0.10 -15.86 0.14
N LYS A 107 -1.38 -15.91 -0.20
CA LYS A 107 -1.96 -16.85 -1.15
C LYS A 107 -1.62 -16.52 -2.61
N TYR A 108 -1.52 -15.24 -2.95
CA TYR A 108 -1.31 -14.76 -4.33
C TYR A 108 0.02 -14.04 -4.49
N ARG A 109 1.06 -14.51 -3.79
CA ARG A 109 2.33 -13.79 -3.66
C ARG A 109 3.06 -13.67 -5.00
N ASN A 110 3.04 -14.72 -5.82
CA ASN A 110 3.76 -14.71 -7.10
C ASN A 110 2.99 -13.89 -8.14
N LEU A 111 1.67 -14.03 -8.16
CA LEU A 111 0.76 -13.20 -8.95
C LEU A 111 0.91 -11.71 -8.61
N TRP A 112 0.90 -11.35 -7.32
CA TRP A 112 1.01 -9.95 -6.90
C TRP A 112 2.31 -9.31 -7.39
N LYS A 113 3.45 -10.00 -7.31
CA LYS A 113 4.73 -9.50 -7.85
C LYS A 113 4.64 -9.19 -9.34
N VAL A 114 3.98 -10.04 -10.12
CA VAL A 114 3.77 -9.81 -11.56
C VAL A 114 2.86 -8.61 -11.77
N VAL A 115 1.72 -8.57 -11.09
CA VAL A 115 0.75 -7.47 -11.20
C VAL A 115 1.36 -6.14 -10.78
N GLU A 116 2.17 -6.12 -9.71
CA GLU A 116 2.94 -4.94 -9.28
C GLU A 116 3.85 -4.43 -10.40
N MET A 117 4.64 -5.31 -11.04
CA MET A 117 5.48 -4.91 -12.18
C MET A 117 4.64 -4.35 -13.34
N LEU A 118 3.49 -4.98 -13.62
CA LEU A 118 2.59 -4.58 -14.70
C LEU A 118 1.93 -3.22 -14.46
N LEU A 119 1.51 -2.94 -13.22
CA LEU A 119 0.96 -1.64 -12.81
C LEU A 119 2.02 -0.54 -12.90
N LEU A 120 3.30 -0.89 -12.71
CA LEU A 120 4.43 0.02 -12.85
C LEU A 120 4.92 0.20 -14.30
N LEU A 121 4.44 -0.59 -15.28
CA LEU A 121 4.84 -0.44 -16.69
C LEU A 121 4.44 0.92 -17.28
N SER A 122 3.33 1.50 -16.80
CA SER A 122 2.89 2.83 -17.22
C SER A 122 3.84 3.93 -16.73
N HIS A 123 4.60 3.71 -15.65
CA HIS A 123 5.66 4.61 -15.17
C HIS A 123 6.96 4.49 -16.00
N GLY A 124 6.81 4.34 -17.31
CA GLY A 124 7.90 4.42 -18.26
C GLY A 124 8.53 5.81 -18.23
N GLN A 125 9.83 5.85 -18.46
CA GLN A 125 10.65 7.06 -18.70
C GLN A 125 10.19 7.83 -19.96
N ALA A 126 8.90 8.11 -20.12
CA ALA A 126 8.44 9.08 -21.08
C ALA A 126 8.92 10.44 -20.59
N THR A 127 9.73 11.13 -21.39
CA THR A 127 10.17 12.51 -21.11
C THR A 127 8.99 13.44 -20.78
N VAL A 128 7.79 13.09 -21.26
CA VAL A 128 6.52 13.78 -21.00
C VAL A 128 5.89 13.43 -19.65
N GLU A 129 6.09 12.20 -19.13
CA GLU A 129 5.61 11.78 -17.79
C GLU A 129 6.62 12.03 -16.66
N LYS A 130 7.86 12.38 -17.00
CA LYS A 130 8.81 12.95 -16.04
C LYS A 130 8.29 14.24 -15.38
N GLY A 131 7.32 14.93 -16.00
CA GLY A 131 6.63 16.07 -15.40
C GLY A 131 5.55 15.67 -14.39
N PHE A 132 5.07 14.42 -14.41
CA PHE A 132 3.98 13.93 -13.57
C PHE A 132 4.44 13.02 -12.42
N SER A 133 5.61 12.38 -12.55
CA SER A 133 6.20 11.54 -11.49
C SER A 133 7.41 12.23 -10.84
N ILE A 134 7.33 12.45 -9.53
CA ILE A 134 8.47 12.95 -8.74
C ILE A 134 9.47 11.81 -8.58
N ASN A 135 10.37 11.72 -9.55
CA ASN A 135 11.51 10.81 -9.45
C ASN A 135 12.53 11.42 -8.47
N LYS A 136 12.95 10.65 -7.46
CA LYS A 136 13.99 11.07 -6.48
C LYS A 136 15.34 11.46 -7.12
N LYS A 137 15.54 11.08 -8.39
CA LYS A 137 16.70 11.45 -9.24
C LYS A 137 16.52 12.78 -10.00
N VAL A 138 15.30 13.31 -10.06
CA VAL A 138 14.92 14.59 -10.71
C VAL A 138 14.57 15.64 -9.65
N GLU A 139 14.51 15.25 -8.38
CA GLU A 139 14.36 16.16 -7.25
C GLU A 139 15.58 17.10 -7.22
N VAL A 140 15.37 18.35 -7.63
CA VAL A 140 16.28 19.44 -7.28
C VAL A 140 16.28 19.51 -5.77
N GLU A 141 17.46 19.39 -5.15
CA GLU A 141 17.70 19.11 -3.72
C GLU A 141 16.94 19.99 -2.70
N ASN A 142 16.26 21.05 -3.16
CA ASN A 142 15.60 22.05 -2.33
C ASN A 142 14.15 22.38 -2.74
N MET A 143 13.49 21.59 -3.59
CA MET A 143 12.07 21.82 -3.96
C MET A 143 11.18 20.70 -3.44
N LYS A 144 10.06 21.08 -2.80
CA LYS A 144 9.03 20.15 -2.33
C LYS A 144 8.02 19.85 -3.44
N GLU A 145 7.30 18.74 -3.33
CA GLU A 145 6.22 18.31 -4.24
C GLU A 145 5.29 19.45 -4.68
N LEU A 146 4.78 20.25 -3.74
CA LEU A 146 3.90 21.37 -4.04
C LEU A 146 4.51 22.37 -5.04
N SER A 147 5.83 22.57 -4.99
CA SER A 147 6.57 23.44 -5.89
C SER A 147 6.60 22.87 -7.31
N TYR A 148 6.77 21.56 -7.48
CA TYR A 148 6.75 20.89 -8.77
C TYR A 148 5.36 20.96 -9.42
N VAL A 149 4.30 20.66 -8.66
CA VAL A 149 2.92 20.76 -9.15
C VAL A 149 2.63 22.20 -9.59
N SER A 150 3.04 23.19 -8.80
CA SER A 150 2.84 24.61 -9.13
C SER A 150 3.58 25.02 -10.40
N GLN A 151 4.82 24.54 -10.60
CA GLN A 151 5.58 24.79 -11.83
C GLN A 151 4.94 24.12 -13.04
N GLY A 152 4.46 22.87 -12.90
CA GLY A 152 3.73 22.16 -13.95
C GLY A 152 2.51 22.95 -14.43
N LEU A 153 1.66 23.40 -13.50
CA LEU A 153 0.49 24.21 -13.82
C LEU A 153 0.83 25.50 -14.59
N ILE A 154 1.95 26.15 -14.22
CA ILE A 154 2.43 27.35 -14.92
C ILE A 154 2.89 27.00 -16.34
N CYS A 155 3.70 25.96 -16.50
CA CYS A 155 4.18 25.50 -17.80
C CYS A 155 3.02 25.08 -18.71
N ASP A 156 2.06 24.32 -18.21
CA ASP A 156 0.89 23.87 -18.96
C ASP A 156 0.04 25.05 -19.45
N TYR A 157 -0.16 26.05 -18.59
CA TYR A 157 -0.85 27.27 -18.95
C TYR A 157 -0.11 28.04 -20.06
N ILE A 158 1.21 28.19 -19.95
CA ILE A 158 2.04 28.84 -20.99
C ILE A 158 1.92 28.08 -22.32
N ASN A 159 2.03 26.75 -22.29
CA ASN A 159 1.98 25.91 -23.47
C ASN A 159 0.61 25.97 -24.16
N SER A 160 -0.48 25.94 -23.38
CA SER A 160 -1.86 26.07 -23.90
C SER A 160 -2.13 27.43 -24.57
N THR A 161 -1.36 28.46 -24.25
CA THR A 161 -1.48 29.81 -24.83
C THR A 161 -0.67 29.95 -26.14
N GLY A 162 -0.10 28.85 -26.66
CA GLY A 162 0.63 28.80 -27.93
C GLY A 162 2.12 29.13 -27.80
N ASP A 163 2.76 28.63 -26.74
CA ASP A 163 4.22 28.69 -26.45
C ASP A 163 4.85 30.10 -26.41
N SER A 164 4.06 31.15 -26.51
CA SER A 164 4.53 32.53 -26.57
C SER A 164 4.29 33.25 -25.24
N ILE A 165 5.30 33.26 -24.37
CA ILE A 165 5.31 33.98 -23.08
C ILE A 165 4.92 35.46 -23.26
N HIS A 166 5.28 36.04 -24.41
CA HIS A 166 4.98 37.44 -24.77
C HIS A 166 3.47 37.75 -24.91
N ASN A 167 2.62 36.73 -25.10
CA ASN A 167 1.17 36.91 -25.25
C ASN A 167 0.42 36.95 -23.89
N ILE A 168 1.09 36.60 -22.79
CA ILE A 168 0.46 36.54 -21.47
C ILE A 168 0.42 37.95 -20.87
N LYS A 169 -0.77 38.53 -20.82
CA LYS A 169 -0.99 39.84 -20.19
C LYS A 169 -0.90 39.70 -18.67
N ILE A 170 0.02 40.43 -18.05
CA ILE A 170 0.15 40.49 -16.58
C ILE A 170 -1.07 41.22 -16.01
N THR A 171 -1.96 40.47 -15.36
CA THR A 171 -3.15 41.03 -14.70
C THR A 171 -2.83 41.58 -13.31
N ASN A 172 -3.66 42.52 -12.82
CA ASN A 172 -3.54 43.05 -11.46
C ASN A 172 -3.66 41.97 -10.39
N ILE A 173 -4.42 40.90 -10.64
CA ILE A 173 -4.55 39.76 -9.74
C ILE A 173 -3.17 39.10 -9.54
N MET A 174 -2.42 38.83 -10.61
CA MET A 174 -1.08 38.24 -10.52
C MET A 174 -0.14 39.11 -9.68
N ARG A 175 -0.19 40.44 -9.86
CA ARG A 175 0.61 41.39 -9.06
C ARG A 175 0.27 41.28 -7.57
N THR A 176 -1.01 41.24 -7.22
CA THR A 176 -1.47 41.06 -5.84
C THR A 176 -1.02 39.71 -5.25
N TYR A 177 -1.07 38.63 -6.03
CA TYR A 177 -0.59 37.31 -5.60
C TYR A 177 0.92 37.31 -5.32
N VAL A 178 1.72 37.96 -6.16
CA VAL A 178 3.17 38.09 -5.95
C VAL A 178 3.47 38.92 -4.70
N SER A 179 2.79 40.07 -4.52
CA SER A 179 2.95 40.91 -3.33
C SER A 179 2.63 40.16 -2.03
N ASN A 180 1.65 39.26 -2.06
CA ASN A 180 1.24 38.46 -0.91
C ASN A 180 2.00 37.12 -0.76
N ALA A 181 2.87 36.76 -1.70
CA ALA A 181 3.52 35.45 -1.74
C ALA A 181 4.36 35.18 -0.48
N ARG A 182 5.08 36.20 0.00
CA ARG A 182 5.89 36.09 1.22
C ARG A 182 5.02 35.79 2.46
N GLN A 183 3.89 36.48 2.60
CA GLN A 183 2.98 36.27 3.74
C GLN A 183 2.39 34.85 3.71
N LYS A 184 1.97 34.37 2.53
CA LYS A 184 1.48 32.99 2.36
C LYS A 184 2.55 31.96 2.70
N TYR A 185 3.79 32.20 2.29
CA TYR A 185 4.90 31.31 2.63
C TYR A 185 5.19 31.28 4.13
N MET A 186 5.19 32.43 4.81
CA MET A 186 5.34 32.48 6.27
C MET A 186 4.23 31.70 6.99
N LYS A 187 2.98 31.88 6.57
CA LYS A 187 1.84 31.12 7.11
C LYS A 187 2.01 29.61 6.91
N TYR A 188 2.42 29.18 5.72
CA TYR A 188 2.70 27.77 5.44
C TYR A 188 3.79 27.19 6.36
N LEU A 189 4.84 27.96 6.65
CA LEU A 189 5.89 27.53 7.60
C LEU A 189 5.37 27.40 9.03
N GLU A 190 4.47 28.29 9.47
CA GLU A 190 3.81 28.20 10.77
C GLU A 190 2.91 26.95 10.86
N ASP A 191 2.10 26.70 9.84
CA ASP A 191 1.23 25.52 9.76
C ASP A 191 2.06 24.21 9.79
N GLN A 192 3.18 24.16 9.06
CA GLN A 192 4.11 23.03 9.09
C GLN A 192 4.69 22.79 10.50
N LYS A 193 5.08 23.86 11.21
CA LYS A 193 5.58 23.74 12.58
C LYS A 193 4.50 23.20 13.52
N LEU A 194 3.26 23.69 13.40
CA LEU A 194 2.14 23.24 14.21
C LEU A 194 1.87 21.74 14.01
N LEU A 195 1.77 21.30 12.75
CA LEU A 195 1.58 19.89 12.40
C LEU A 195 2.70 19.00 12.93
N SER A 196 3.96 19.43 12.78
CA SER A 196 5.11 18.67 13.31
C SER A 196 5.08 18.56 14.83
N SER A 197 4.65 19.61 15.55
CA SER A 197 4.55 19.61 17.00
C SER A 197 3.43 18.70 17.51
N GLN A 198 2.28 18.68 16.83
CA GLN A 198 1.16 17.81 17.16
C GLN A 198 1.49 16.34 16.93
N ASN A 199 2.16 16.03 15.81
CA ASN A 199 2.61 14.68 15.51
C ASN A 199 3.66 14.19 16.51
N LYS A 200 4.60 15.05 16.93
CA LYS A 200 5.57 14.72 18.00
C LYS A 200 4.87 14.43 19.32
N LYS A 201 3.89 15.25 19.72
CA LYS A 201 3.11 15.04 20.95
C LYS A 201 2.33 13.72 20.92
N ARG A 202 1.66 13.41 19.80
CA ARG A 202 0.96 12.12 19.62
C ARG A 202 1.91 10.93 19.71
N LYS A 203 3.05 10.98 19.02
CA LYS A 203 4.07 9.92 19.07
C LYS A 203 4.66 9.73 20.47
N SER A 204 4.88 10.81 21.23
CA SER A 204 5.34 10.74 22.62
C SER A 204 4.32 10.02 23.50
N LEU A 205 3.04 10.41 23.44
CA LEU A 205 1.98 9.79 24.23
C LEU A 205 1.84 8.30 23.95
N THR A 206 1.84 7.90 22.68
CA THR A 206 1.78 6.48 22.30
C THR A 206 3.03 5.72 22.72
N SER A 207 4.22 6.35 22.72
CA SER A 207 5.45 5.75 23.22
C SER A 207 5.42 5.53 24.74
N ASP A 208 4.87 6.48 25.49
CA ASP A 208 4.74 6.39 26.95
C ASP A 208 3.74 5.26 27.33
N GLU A 209 2.62 5.16 26.62
CA GLU A 209 1.64 4.06 26.77
C GLU A 209 2.27 2.67 26.51
N ILE A 210 3.08 2.54 25.46
CA ILE A 210 3.80 1.30 25.17
C ILE A 210 4.78 0.95 26.30
N GLN A 211 5.48 1.95 26.85
CA GLN A 211 6.43 1.73 27.94
C GLN A 211 5.72 1.27 29.23
N GLU A 212 4.56 1.85 29.55
CA GLU A 212 3.74 1.40 30.68
C GLU A 212 3.27 -0.05 30.50
N LEU A 213 2.79 -0.42 29.30
CA LEU A 213 2.38 -1.79 29.01
C LEU A 213 3.54 -2.78 29.10
N LYS A 214 4.74 -2.41 28.61
CA LYS A 214 5.97 -3.23 28.75
C LYS A 214 6.35 -3.44 30.23
N ASN A 215 6.20 -2.41 31.06
CA ASN A 215 6.43 -2.54 32.50
C ASN A 215 5.40 -3.47 33.18
N LYS A 216 4.11 -3.35 32.82
CA LYS A 216 3.04 -4.25 33.31
C LYS A 216 3.28 -5.70 32.89
N LYS A 217 3.66 -5.92 31.63
CA LYS A 217 4.04 -7.24 31.09
C LYS A 217 5.14 -7.89 31.93
N ARG A 218 6.24 -7.14 32.18
CA ARG A 218 7.37 -7.62 32.97
C ARG A 218 7.02 -7.97 34.41
N CYS A 219 6.10 -7.21 35.02
CA CYS A 219 5.63 -7.49 36.38
C CYS A 219 4.82 -8.80 36.42
N LEU A 220 3.89 -8.98 35.48
CA LEU A 220 3.08 -10.19 35.38
C LEU A 220 3.92 -11.44 35.08
N GLU A 221 4.94 -11.35 34.23
CA GLU A 221 5.87 -12.46 33.97
C GLU A 221 6.61 -12.92 35.24
N LYS A 222 7.02 -11.98 36.10
CA LYS A 222 7.65 -12.31 37.39
C LYS A 222 6.67 -12.98 38.33
N ASP A 223 5.46 -12.47 38.43
CA ASP A 223 4.38 -13.04 39.24
C ASP A 223 4.04 -14.48 38.82
N ILE A 224 3.90 -14.72 37.51
CA ILE A 224 3.61 -16.06 36.96
C ILE A 224 4.73 -17.03 37.34
N LYS A 225 6.00 -16.63 37.15
CA LYS A 225 7.15 -17.46 37.53
C LYS A 225 7.18 -17.77 39.03
N ALA A 226 6.86 -16.80 39.88
CA ALA A 226 6.80 -17.01 41.33
C ALA A 226 5.66 -17.94 41.76
N LEU A 227 4.50 -17.85 41.09
CA LEU A 227 3.35 -18.72 41.33
C LEU A 227 3.64 -20.16 40.90
N ILE A 228 4.25 -20.36 39.72
CA ILE A 228 4.64 -21.69 39.24
C ILE A 228 5.65 -22.31 40.19
N ARG A 229 6.70 -21.58 40.57
CA ARG A 229 7.71 -22.07 41.51
C ARG A 229 7.10 -22.48 42.86
N SER A 230 6.20 -21.67 43.41
CA SER A 230 5.49 -21.99 44.65
C SER A 230 4.58 -23.22 44.50
N ALA A 231 3.99 -23.42 43.32
CA ALA A 231 3.15 -24.57 43.02
C ALA A 231 3.99 -25.86 42.93
N ASP A 232 5.16 -25.79 42.28
CA ASP A 232 6.11 -26.91 42.15
C ASP A 232 6.66 -27.33 43.51
N GLU A 233 7.09 -26.36 44.34
CA GLU A 233 7.58 -26.64 45.71
C GLU A 233 6.50 -27.30 46.60
N LEU A 234 5.23 -26.94 46.41
CA LEU A 234 4.10 -27.56 47.11
C LEU A 234 3.75 -28.94 46.57
N ALA A 235 3.96 -29.19 45.27
CA ALA A 235 3.75 -30.50 44.66
C ALA A 235 4.82 -31.50 45.14
N GLU A 236 6.09 -31.09 45.13
CA GLU A 236 7.22 -31.91 45.60
C GLU A 236 7.06 -32.30 47.09
N LYS A 237 6.71 -31.33 47.95
CA LYS A 237 6.42 -31.61 49.38
C LYS A 237 5.21 -32.52 49.59
N ALA A 238 4.24 -32.48 48.68
CA ALA A 238 3.07 -33.35 48.75
C ALA A 238 3.41 -34.79 48.35
N GLU A 239 4.30 -34.98 47.37
CA GLU A 239 4.80 -36.30 46.98
C GLU A 239 5.63 -36.96 48.09
N GLU A 240 6.47 -36.19 48.78
CA GLU A 240 7.27 -36.70 49.91
C GLU A 240 6.42 -37.12 51.11
N ASN A 241 5.34 -36.37 51.41
CA ASN A 241 4.55 -36.54 52.63
C ASN A 241 3.18 -37.20 52.40
N ASN A 242 2.83 -37.56 51.16
CA ASN A 242 1.49 -38.02 50.74
C ASN A 242 0.34 -37.09 51.19
N ASP A 243 0.59 -35.78 51.23
CA ASP A 243 -0.37 -34.79 51.73
C ASP A 243 -1.24 -34.22 50.59
N VAL A 244 -2.46 -34.73 50.50
CA VAL A 244 -3.47 -34.31 49.52
C VAL A 244 -3.84 -32.82 49.66
N THR A 245 -3.73 -32.23 50.85
CA THR A 245 -4.07 -30.80 51.03
C THR A 245 -3.05 -29.87 50.37
N SER A 246 -1.78 -30.27 50.32
CA SER A 246 -0.72 -29.54 49.62
C SER A 246 -0.88 -29.61 48.10
N ILE A 247 -1.39 -30.73 47.55
CA ILE A 247 -1.77 -30.86 46.12
C ILE A 247 -2.89 -29.90 45.75
N CYS A 248 -3.93 -29.79 46.59
CA CYS A 248 -5.03 -28.85 46.36
C CYS A 248 -4.55 -27.39 46.30
N LYS A 249 -3.60 -27.02 47.16
CA LYS A 249 -3.00 -25.67 47.17
C LYS A 249 -2.14 -25.42 45.93
N SER A 250 -1.32 -26.39 45.53
CA SER A 250 -0.52 -26.32 44.29
C SER A 250 -1.41 -26.10 43.06
N ASN A 251 -2.48 -26.89 42.92
CA ASN A 251 -3.45 -26.74 41.83
C ASN A 251 -4.15 -25.37 41.81
N SER A 252 -4.42 -24.79 42.98
CA SER A 252 -4.99 -23.44 43.09
C SER A 252 -4.02 -22.37 42.55
N LEU A 253 -2.73 -22.48 42.87
CA LEU A 253 -1.68 -21.58 42.37
C LEU A 253 -1.48 -21.72 40.86
N MET A 254 -1.49 -22.94 40.32
CA MET A 254 -1.45 -23.20 38.87
C MET A 254 -2.62 -22.57 38.12
N ARG A 255 -3.85 -22.67 38.66
CA ARG A 255 -5.02 -21.99 38.07
C ARG A 255 -4.85 -20.47 38.08
N SER A 256 -4.29 -19.92 39.15
CA SER A 256 -4.00 -18.49 39.25
C SER A 256 -2.92 -18.04 38.25
N ALA A 257 -1.86 -18.84 38.07
CA ALA A 257 -0.82 -18.59 37.08
C ALA A 257 -1.39 -18.60 35.65
N LYS A 258 -2.21 -19.59 35.31
CA LYS A 258 -2.88 -19.69 33.99
C LYS A 258 -3.78 -18.48 33.69
N ALA A 259 -4.55 -18.02 34.67
CA ALA A 259 -5.36 -16.81 34.52
C ALA A 259 -4.52 -15.54 34.32
N LYS A 260 -3.31 -15.48 34.89
CA LYS A 260 -2.36 -14.38 34.64
C LYS A 260 -1.68 -14.51 33.27
N GLU A 261 -1.45 -15.72 32.75
CA GLU A 261 -0.93 -15.95 31.40
C GLU A 261 -1.89 -15.48 30.31
N GLU A 262 -3.20 -15.68 30.48
CA GLU A 262 -4.21 -15.14 29.55
C GLU A 262 -4.14 -13.60 29.47
N LYS A 263 -4.05 -12.93 30.63
CA LYS A 263 -3.86 -11.47 30.70
C LYS A 263 -2.54 -11.02 30.09
N LEU A 264 -1.49 -11.83 30.19
CA LEU A 264 -0.19 -11.55 29.58
C LEU A 264 -0.27 -11.58 28.05
N LEU A 265 -1.06 -12.50 27.49
CA LEU A 265 -1.33 -12.59 26.06
C LEU A 265 -2.11 -11.36 25.57
N GLU A 266 -3.15 -10.94 26.29
CA GLU A 266 -3.92 -9.72 25.99
C GLU A 266 -3.01 -8.47 25.94
N ILE A 267 -2.14 -8.31 26.94
CA ILE A 267 -1.20 -7.18 27.00
C ILE A 267 -0.18 -7.26 25.86
N THR A 268 0.26 -8.45 25.47
CA THR A 268 1.21 -8.63 24.37
C THR A 268 0.58 -8.22 23.03
N ASN A 269 -0.66 -8.64 22.77
CA ASN A 269 -1.40 -8.23 21.58
C ASN A 269 -1.62 -6.71 21.55
N ALA A 270 -1.98 -6.11 22.69
CA ALA A 270 -2.14 -4.66 22.78
C ALA A 270 -0.85 -3.87 22.49
N ILE A 271 0.31 -4.39 22.90
CA ILE A 271 1.62 -3.79 22.56
C ILE A 271 1.87 -3.88 21.05
N GLU A 272 1.65 -5.04 20.43
CA GLU A 272 1.85 -5.23 18.99
C GLU A 272 0.95 -4.31 18.16
N ASP A 273 -0.31 -4.15 18.55
CA ASP A 273 -1.27 -3.27 17.87
C ASP A 273 -0.88 -1.80 17.99
N LEU A 274 -0.33 -1.37 19.13
CA LEU A 274 0.17 -0.02 19.33
C LEU A 274 1.49 0.23 18.57
N GLU A 275 2.39 -0.76 18.50
CA GLU A 275 3.62 -0.68 17.73
C GLU A 275 3.33 -0.56 16.22
N LYS A 276 2.33 -1.29 15.70
CA LYS A 276 1.85 -1.16 14.31
C LYS A 276 1.28 0.22 13.97
N LYS A 277 0.76 0.97 14.95
CA LYS A 277 0.23 2.33 14.74
C LYS A 277 1.33 3.40 14.67
N ILE A 278 2.54 3.09 15.12
CA ILE A 278 3.69 4.02 15.11
C ILE A 278 4.56 3.85 13.86
N GLY A 279 4.66 2.63 13.33
CA GLY A 279 5.38 2.29 12.10
C GLY A 279 4.65 2.74 10.84
#